data_AF-A0A353GSD2-F1
#
_entry.id   AF-A0A353GSD2-F1
#
_cell.length_a   1.000
_cell.length_b   1.000
_cell.length_c   1.000
_cell.angle_alpha   90.00
_cell.angle_beta   90.00
_cell.angle_gamma   90.00
#
_symmetry.space_group_name_H-M   'P 1'
#
loop_
_entity.id
_entity.type
_entity.pdbx_description
1 polymer ?
#
loop_
_entity_poly.entity_id
_entity_poly.type
_entity_poly.pdbx_seq_one_letter_code
_entity_poly.pdbx_strand_id
1 'polypeptide(L)' 'MSVSKNSVPLEKLIEQIRISRHQMQQLWDEKGYTDEEVLAASIVLDHLLNEYYNVSGFLKAKILN' A
#
# COMPACT_ATOMS: atom_id res chain seq x y z
N MET A 1 -8.60 -12.95 -25.13
CA MET A 1 -8.25 -11.84 -24.23
C MET A 1 -8.63 -12.25 -22.81
N SER A 2 -7.68 -12.82 -22.06
CA SER A 2 -7.92 -13.28 -20.69
C SER A 2 -7.73 -12.10 -19.76
N VAL A 3 -8.83 -11.43 -19.43
CA VAL A 3 -8.84 -10.37 -18.41
C VAL A 3 -8.63 -11.05 -17.06
N SER A 4 -7.38 -11.03 -16.60
CA SER A 4 -6.96 -11.55 -15.30
C SER A 4 -7.80 -10.91 -14.19
N LYS A 5 -8.71 -11.69 -13.60
CA LYS A 5 -9.54 -11.35 -12.43
C LYS A 5 -8.75 -10.94 -11.17
N ASN A 6 -7.42 -10.90 -11.23
CA ASN A 6 -6.51 -10.56 -10.13
C ASN A 6 -5.92 -9.15 -10.22
N SER A 7 -6.20 -8.38 -11.27
CA SER A 7 -5.63 -7.02 -11.43
C SER A 7 -6.39 -5.96 -10.61
N VAL A 8 -7.71 -6.09 -10.50
CA VAL A 8 -8.58 -5.12 -9.79
C VAL A 8 -8.26 -4.93 -8.30
N PRO A 9 -7.94 -5.99 -7.51
CA PRO A 9 -7.55 -5.80 -6.11
C PRO A 9 -6.21 -5.07 -5.96
N LEU A 10 -5.28 -5.32 -6.88
CA LEU A 10 -3.90 -4.83 -6.81
C LEU A 10 -3.81 -3.34 -7.17
N GLU A 11 -4.50 -2.91 -8.23
CA GLU A 11 -4.55 -1.50 -8.62
C GLU A 11 -5.19 -0.64 -7.52
N LYS A 12 -6.27 -1.12 -6.89
CA LYS A 12 -6.88 -0.43 -5.75
C LYS A 12 -5.93 -0.34 -4.55
N LEU A 13 -5.16 -1.38 -4.28
CA LEU A 13 -4.18 -1.38 -3.18
C LEU A 13 -3.05 -0.39 -3.44
N ILE A 14 -2.54 -0.32 -4.69
CA ILE A 14 -1.54 0.67 -5.10
C ILE A 14 -2.10 2.09 -4.96
N GLU A 15 -3.35 2.31 -5.35
CA GLU A 15 -4.02 3.61 -5.20
C GLU A 15 -4.14 4.01 -3.74
N GLN A 16 -4.53 3.09 -2.84
CA GLN A 16 -4.57 3.34 -1.40
C GLN A 16 -3.19 3.64 -0.83
N ILE A 17 -2.14 2.90 -1.23
CA ILE A 17 -0.75 3.18 -0.82
C ILE A 17 -0.33 4.59 -1.26
N ARG A 18 -0.69 5.02 -2.48
CA ARG A 18 -0.40 6.37 -2.97
C ARG A 18 -1.09 7.44 -2.16
N ILE A 19 -2.39 7.26 -1.87
CA ILE A 19 -3.17 8.20 -1.07
C ILE A 19 -2.60 8.29 0.35
N SER A 20 -2.38 7.15 1.02
CA SER A 20 -1.82 7.14 2.38
C SER A 20 -0.41 7.72 2.44
N ARG A 21 0.44 7.50 1.42
CA ARG A 21 1.74 8.15 1.33
C ARG A 21 1.62 9.67 1.18
N HIS A 22 0.69 10.14 0.35
CA HIS A 22 0.45 11.56 0.18
C HIS A 22 -0.05 12.21 1.47
N GLN A 23 -1.00 11.57 2.16
CA GLN A 23 -1.51 12.03 3.46
C GLN A 23 -0.41 12.07 4.52
N MET A 24 0.41 11.02 4.62
CA MET A 24 1.56 11.00 5.52
C MET A 24 2.53 12.13 5.20
N GLN A 25 2.79 12.39 3.92
CA GLN A 25 3.72 13.45 3.50
C GLN A 25 3.18 14.85 3.79
N GLN A 26 1.88 15.08 3.64
CA GLN A 26 1.24 16.32 4.06
C GLN A 26 1.29 16.51 5.58
N LEU A 27 0.99 15.46 6.35
CA LEU A 27 1.10 15.51 7.81
C LEU A 27 2.54 15.76 8.26
N TRP A 28 3.52 15.19 7.56
CA TRP A 28 4.93 15.40 7.83
C TRP A 28 5.33 16.87 7.56
N ASP A 29 4.85 17.46 6.46
CA ASP A 29 5.10 18.87 6.13
C ASP A 29 4.43 19.84 7.12
N GLU A 30 3.20 19.54 7.56
CA GLU A 30 2.43 20.39 8.48
C GLU A 30 2.86 20.26 9.95
N LYS A 31 3.10 19.03 10.43
CA LYS A 31 3.23 18.73 11.87
C LYS A 31 4.60 18.21 12.27
N GLY A 32 5.41 17.77 11.30
CA GLY A 32 6.71 17.16 11.53
C GLY A 32 6.63 15.66 11.83
N TYR A 33 7.76 14.96 11.65
CA TYR A 33 7.84 13.49 11.66
C TYR A 33 7.48 12.82 13.00
N THR A 34 7.45 13.59 14.08
CA THR A 34 7.20 13.13 15.46
C THR A 34 5.74 13.18 15.86
N ASP A 35 4.86 13.70 14.99
CA ASP A 35 3.43 13.76 15.30
C ASP A 35 2.83 12.34 15.30
N GLU A 36 1.97 12.07 16.29
CA GLU A 36 1.30 10.78 16.43
C GLU A 36 0.46 10.43 15.18
N GLU A 37 -0.06 11.42 14.46
CA GLU A 37 -0.81 11.18 13.22
C GLU A 37 0.12 10.76 12.06
N VAL A 38 1.35 11.26 12.01
CA VAL A 38 2.36 10.82 11.03
C VAL A 38 2.79 9.39 11.32
N LEU A 39 2.98 9.05 12.60
CA LEU A 39 3.29 7.69 13.03
C LEU A 39 2.14 6.73 12.74
N ALA A 40 0.90 7.11 13.06
CA ALA A 40 -0.28 6.31 12.73
C ALA A 40 -0.43 6.11 11.21
N ALA A 41 -0.22 7.15 10.41
CA ALA A 41 -0.25 7.07 8.95
C ALA A 41 0.86 6.14 8.41
N SER A 42 2.05 6.14 9.02
CA SER A 42 3.13 5.23 8.65
C SER A 42 2.80 3.76 8.94
N ILE A 43 2.13 3.46 10.05
CA ILE A 43 1.69 2.10 10.41
C ILE A 43 0.64 1.59 9.41
N VAL A 44 -0.31 2.44 9.04
CA VAL A 44 -1.33 2.12 8.03
C VAL A 44 -0.68 1.86 6.67
N LEU A 45 0.29 2.70 6.27
CA LEU A 45 1.04 2.52 5.03
C LEU A 45 1.83 1.21 5.02
N ASP A 46 2.45 0.84 6.15
CA ASP A 46 3.20 -0.40 6.30
C ASP A 46 2.29 -1.64 6.17
N HIS A 47 1.11 -1.61 6.80
CA HIS A 47 0.08 -2.64 6.62
C HIS A 47 -0.36 -2.80 5.17
N LEU A 48 -0.63 -1.70 4.47
CA LEU A 48 -1.01 -1.72 3.05
C LEU A 48 0.12 -2.26 2.16
N LEU A 49 1.37 -1.90 2.44
CA LEU A 49 2.54 -2.45 1.75
C LEU A 49 2.70 -3.94 2.02
N ASN A 50 2.47 -4.40 3.25
CA ASN A 50 2.56 -5.81 3.59
C ASN A 50 1.47 -6.63 2.90
N GLU A 51 0.24 -6.11 2.80
CA GLU A 51 -0.83 -6.73 1.99
C GLU A 51 -0.45 -6.77 0.50
N TYR A 52 0.14 -5.69 -0.04
CA TYR A 52 0.65 -5.67 -1.41
C TYR A 52 1.74 -6.73 -1.63
N TYR A 53 2.69 -6.85 -0.69
CA TYR A 53 3.74 -7.87 -0.73
C TYR A 53 3.19 -9.28 -0.62
N ASN A 54 2.16 -9.49 0.19
CA ASN A 54 1.52 -10.78 0.33
C ASN A 54 0.79 -11.17 -0.96
N VAL A 55 0.00 -10.25 -1.54
CA VAL A 55 -0.72 -10.49 -2.80
C VAL A 55 0.25 -10.66 -3.99
N SER A 56 1.29 -9.84 -4.08
CA SER A 56 2.31 -9.95 -5.14
C SER A 56 3.22 -11.16 -4.97
N GLY A 57 3.59 -11.50 -3.74
CA GLY A 57 4.34 -12.71 -3.38
C GLY A 57 3.54 -13.98 -3.66
N PHE A 58 2.23 -13.98 -3.37
CA PHE A 58 1.31 -15.07 -3.72
C PHE A 58 1.19 -15.24 -5.23
N LEU A 59 1.13 -14.15 -6.00
CA LEU A 59 1.16 -14.20 -7.47
C LEU A 59 2.48 -14.76 -7.99
N LYS A 60 3.61 -14.38 -7.40
CA LYS A 60 4.94 -14.89 -7.77
C LYS A 60 5.09 -16.39 -7.45
N ALA A 61 4.57 -16.85 -6.32
CA ALA A 61 4.55 -18.26 -5.93
C ALA A 61 3.62 -19.11 -6.82
N LYS A 62 2.52 -18.53 -7.31
CA LYS A 62 1.56 -19.22 -8.18
C LYS A 62 1.99 -19.32 -9.65
N ILE A 63 2.95 -18.51 -10.10
CA ILE A 63 3.51 -18.55 -11.46
C ILE A 63 4.67 -19.55 -11.58
N LEU A 64 5.30 -19.92 -10.45
CA LEU A 64 6.47 -20.80 -10.42
C LEU A 64 6.14 -22.29 -10.16
N ASN A 65 4.87 -22.67 -10.09
CA ASN A 65 4.41 -24.03 -9.79
C ASN A 65 3.41 -24.54 -10.84
#